data_AF-A0A496W3J9-F1
#
_entry.id   AF-A0A496W3J9-F1
#
_cell.length_a   1.000
_cell.length_b   1.000
_cell.length_c   1.000
_cell.angle_alpha   90.00
_cell.angle_beta   90.00
_cell.angle_gamma   90.00
#
_symmetry.space_group_name_H-M   'P 1'
#
loop_
_entity.id
_entity.type
_entity.pdbx_description
1 polymer ?
#
loop_
_entity_poly.entity_id
_entity_poly.type
_entity_poly.pdbx_seq_one_letter_code
_entity_poly.pdbx_strand_id
1 'polypeptide(L)'
;MKKNLKFTQKSREAVLLRAIIVLIGLFYWQSALAQDNQSLPITGSWQIIGYQIVDNNPTMSETEIKKWLGSVVQFTEQNKAILHDGLNQKVCPQFDFQITTENAEGYFLIGYQVNPHRLGITDEEIVVVSMACQVNSWLGKHRKFVIQTDEQLLSYWDGVIFFFVKQGSSANHLINQVCLETLLITPQSVGLLNSDSDFNEKTLLEALPGCTVELKTTTQITQAGDEQVKQYFELFRQNQSILKVYPDDALMKIARIRVFDDKAIAPAHAKLGTSYAKVFKNEGEIVDCQAGIKKRSGQTVCSFENMPSIQYVFEPSKQGVISPIEALNQAKLVEIIWISDRHLINEKVSPEPEPAPMIKRAAPITDTKGSKGNLKTAVTPMEMPIDVEKAYKIQDKRLQKLYNLIVIALTKETGLDKKNGEGENVNSEDKIRSKFINAQRAWIKYRDENCQWHSTLANSQNFTCLEQETRKRADEIEKTLKQLE
;
A
#
# COMPACT_ATOMS: atom_id res chain seq x y z
N MET A 1 -64.27 46.08 1.16
CA MET A 1 -63.61 45.26 2.22
C MET A 1 -62.38 44.57 1.65
N LYS A 2 -61.16 44.99 2.05
CA LYS A 2 -59.90 44.22 1.91
C LYS A 2 -58.89 44.85 2.88
N LYS A 3 -58.71 44.26 4.07
CA LYS A 3 -57.71 44.69 5.07
C LYS A 3 -56.55 43.69 5.09
N ASN A 4 -55.35 44.24 4.93
CA ASN A 4 -54.06 43.78 5.46
C ASN A 4 -53.87 42.29 5.80
N LEU A 5 -53.03 41.61 4.99
CA LEU A 5 -52.26 40.45 5.44
C LEU A 5 -50.79 40.57 4.98
N LYS A 6 -50.05 41.53 5.55
CA LYS A 6 -48.58 41.61 5.46
C LYS A 6 -47.97 41.25 6.83
N PHE A 7 -48.07 39.98 7.21
CA PHE A 7 -47.50 39.48 8.47
C PHE A 7 -46.20 38.68 8.22
N THR A 8 -45.08 39.41 8.30
CA THR A 8 -43.79 38.96 8.83
C THR A 8 -43.18 37.65 8.29
N GLN A 9 -42.67 37.65 7.06
CA GLN A 9 -41.68 36.64 6.60
C GLN A 9 -40.42 36.63 7.49
N LYS A 10 -39.93 37.82 7.88
CA LYS A 10 -38.76 38.03 8.76
C LYS A 10 -38.88 37.39 10.16
N SER A 11 -40.08 37.02 10.59
CA SER A 11 -40.30 36.31 11.87
C SER A 11 -39.97 34.81 11.76
N ARG A 12 -40.12 34.20 10.57
CA ARG A 12 -39.89 32.76 10.38
C ARG A 12 -38.39 32.41 10.34
N GLU A 13 -37.58 33.25 9.70
CA GLU A 13 -36.12 33.07 9.63
C GLU A 13 -35.46 33.14 11.02
N ALA A 14 -35.91 34.07 11.89
CA ALA A 14 -35.40 34.20 13.25
C ALA A 14 -35.74 33.00 14.15
N VAL A 15 -36.88 32.34 13.92
CA VAL A 15 -37.26 31.11 14.62
C VAL A 15 -36.45 29.92 14.10
N LEU A 16 -36.26 29.80 12.79
CA LEU A 16 -35.47 28.72 12.18
C LEU A 16 -34.00 28.77 12.64
N LEU A 17 -33.38 29.95 12.64
CA LEU A 17 -32.00 30.11 13.08
C LEU A 17 -31.81 29.76 14.56
N ARG A 18 -32.77 30.14 15.43
CA ARG A 18 -32.75 29.75 16.84
C ARG A 18 -32.92 28.24 17.02
N ALA A 19 -33.81 27.60 16.26
CA ALA A 19 -33.98 26.15 16.29
C ALA A 19 -32.70 25.41 15.88
N ILE A 20 -32.00 25.87 14.84
CA ILE A 20 -30.71 25.31 14.39
C ILE A 20 -29.64 25.49 15.47
N ILE A 21 -29.51 26.67 16.08
CA ILE A 21 -28.53 26.92 17.15
C ILE A 21 -28.80 26.03 18.37
N VAL A 22 -30.08 25.83 18.76
CA VAL A 22 -30.44 24.93 19.86
C VAL A 22 -30.20 23.46 19.50
N LEU A 23 -30.48 23.02 18.27
CA LEU A 23 -30.17 21.66 17.81
C LEU A 23 -28.66 21.38 17.81
N ILE A 24 -27.85 22.30 17.30
CA ILE A 24 -26.38 22.20 17.35
C ILE A 24 -25.91 22.14 18.81
N GLY A 25 -26.43 23.02 19.68
CA GLY A 25 -26.12 23.00 21.12
C GLY A 25 -26.49 21.70 21.83
N LEU A 26 -27.61 21.07 21.46
CA LEU A 26 -28.04 19.78 22.02
C LEU A 26 -27.17 18.60 21.54
N PHE A 27 -26.74 18.60 20.27
CA PHE A 27 -25.78 17.60 19.77
C PHE A 27 -24.41 17.73 20.43
N TYR A 28 -23.95 18.94 20.75
CA TYR A 28 -22.69 19.15 21.51
C TYR A 28 -22.78 18.77 22.99
N TRP A 29 -23.97 18.55 23.57
CA TRP A 29 -24.13 18.22 25.00
C TRP A 29 -24.27 16.72 25.30
N GLN A 30 -24.66 15.88 24.33
CA GLN A 30 -24.78 14.44 24.58
C GLN A 30 -23.44 13.68 24.55
N SER A 31 -22.38 14.29 24.00
CA SER A 31 -21.04 13.68 23.93
C SER A 31 -20.24 13.71 25.25
N ALA A 32 -20.80 14.29 26.32
CA ALA A 32 -20.11 14.54 27.59
C ALA A 32 -20.55 13.61 28.74
N LEU A 33 -21.13 12.44 28.44
CA LEU A 33 -21.25 11.37 29.42
C LEU A 33 -19.87 10.71 29.62
N ALA A 34 -19.10 11.22 30.58
CA ALA A 34 -17.85 10.61 31.02
C ALA A 34 -18.11 9.14 31.43
N GLN A 35 -17.54 8.19 30.68
CA GLN A 35 -17.56 6.78 31.05
C GLN A 35 -16.54 6.55 32.17
N ASP A 36 -16.97 6.82 33.40
CA ASP A 36 -16.18 6.93 34.64
C ASP A 36 -15.53 5.60 35.13
N ASN A 37 -15.39 4.61 34.24
CA ASN A 37 -14.81 3.28 34.49
C ASN A 37 -14.10 2.69 33.25
N GLN A 38 -13.74 3.49 32.23
CA GLN A 38 -12.87 2.98 31.16
C GLN A 38 -11.48 2.65 31.72
N SER A 39 -11.04 1.40 31.57
CA SER A 39 -9.64 1.03 31.80
C SER A 39 -8.76 1.59 30.67
N LEU A 40 -7.52 1.93 31.00
CA LEU A 40 -6.55 2.38 30.00
C LEU A 40 -6.24 1.22 29.03
N PRO A 41 -6.52 1.33 27.71
CA PRO A 41 -6.38 0.22 26.76
C PRO A 41 -4.92 -0.07 26.38
N ILE A 42 -3.99 0.83 26.75
CA ILE A 42 -2.56 0.75 26.41
C ILE A 42 -1.66 0.40 27.60
N THR A 43 -2.19 -0.29 28.63
CA THR A 43 -1.37 -0.78 29.74
C THR A 43 -0.30 -1.78 29.29
N GLY A 44 0.80 -1.83 30.04
CA GLY A 44 1.96 -2.67 29.76
C GLY A 44 3.19 -1.87 29.34
N SER A 45 4.19 -2.57 28.81
CA SER A 45 5.45 -1.99 28.33
C SER A 45 5.50 -1.99 26.81
N TRP A 46 6.02 -0.93 26.21
CA TRP A 46 5.96 -0.63 24.78
C TRP A 46 7.32 -0.11 24.31
N GLN A 47 7.97 -0.82 23.40
CA GLN A 47 9.27 -0.44 22.88
C GLN A 47 9.13 0.32 21.56
N ILE A 48 9.83 1.45 21.42
CA ILE A 48 9.94 2.17 20.16
C ILE A 48 10.83 1.37 19.20
N ILE A 49 10.28 0.93 18.07
CA ILE A 49 11.02 0.10 17.10
C ILE A 49 11.34 0.83 15.78
N GLY A 50 10.64 1.92 15.50
CA GLY A 50 10.76 2.64 14.23
C GLY A 50 10.23 4.06 14.33
N TYR A 51 10.47 4.85 13.28
CA TYR A 51 9.93 6.20 13.14
C TYR A 51 9.74 6.58 11.67
N GLN A 52 8.89 7.57 11.42
CA GLN A 52 8.80 8.31 10.16
C GLN A 52 8.84 9.81 10.46
N ILE A 53 9.65 10.56 9.72
CA ILE A 53 9.65 12.02 9.77
C ILE A 53 8.57 12.51 8.80
N VAL A 54 7.60 13.26 9.33
CA VAL A 54 6.44 13.76 8.56
C VAL A 54 6.44 15.29 8.40
N ASP A 55 7.18 16.01 9.24
CA ASP A 55 7.43 17.44 9.05
C ASP A 55 8.68 17.65 8.17
N ASN A 56 8.65 18.63 7.27
CA ASN A 56 9.82 19.01 6.48
C ASN A 56 10.94 19.65 7.34
N ASN A 57 10.60 20.16 8.52
CA ASN A 57 11.54 20.75 9.48
C ASN A 57 11.20 20.28 10.90
N PRO A 58 11.44 18.99 11.24
CA PRO A 58 11.10 18.46 12.55
C PRO A 58 11.87 19.22 13.64
N THR A 59 11.22 19.48 14.77
CA THR A 59 11.86 20.17 15.90
C THR A 59 12.91 19.27 16.57
N MET A 60 12.76 17.95 16.44
CA MET A 60 13.72 16.95 16.88
C MET A 60 14.75 16.64 15.79
N SER A 61 16.05 16.66 16.12
CA SER A 61 17.10 16.31 15.16
C SER A 61 17.17 14.79 14.91
N GLU A 62 17.63 14.36 13.72
CA GLU A 62 17.75 12.93 13.37
C GLU A 62 18.59 12.13 14.39
N THR A 63 19.62 12.75 14.97
CA THR A 63 20.46 12.15 16.03
C THR A 63 19.71 11.97 17.35
N GLU A 64 18.71 12.81 17.64
CA GLU A 64 17.82 12.64 18.81
C GLU A 64 16.73 11.60 18.51
N ILE A 65 16.16 11.63 17.30
CA ILE A 65 15.20 10.63 16.83
C ILE A 65 15.79 9.21 16.96
N LYS A 66 17.02 9.01 16.49
CA LYS A 66 17.71 7.71 16.55
C LYS A 66 18.03 7.24 17.97
N LYS A 67 18.07 8.11 18.99
CA LYS A 67 18.22 7.71 20.41
C LYS A 67 16.95 7.10 20.99
N TRP A 68 15.77 7.43 20.44
CA TRP A 68 14.51 6.86 20.92
C TRP A 68 14.32 5.40 20.50
N LEU A 69 14.98 4.94 19.44
CA LEU A 69 14.93 3.53 19.04
C LEU A 69 15.41 2.62 20.17
N GLY A 70 14.62 1.59 20.48
CA GLY A 70 14.85 0.66 21.58
C GLY A 70 14.41 1.15 22.96
N SER A 71 14.07 2.43 23.13
CA SER A 71 13.51 2.97 24.39
C SER A 71 12.17 2.34 24.72
N VAL A 72 11.88 2.16 26.01
CA VAL A 72 10.66 1.49 26.50
C VAL A 72 9.79 2.43 27.32
N VAL A 73 8.53 2.56 26.92
CA VAL A 73 7.47 3.26 27.64
C VAL A 73 6.60 2.26 28.37
N GLN A 74 6.40 2.42 29.68
CA GLN A 74 5.49 1.62 30.49
C GLN A 74 4.31 2.47 30.95
N PHE A 75 3.09 1.97 30.74
CA PHE A 75 1.85 2.53 31.28
C PHE A 75 1.23 1.55 32.30
N THR A 76 0.90 2.04 33.49
CA THR A 76 0.29 1.22 34.55
C THR A 76 -1.21 1.49 34.70
N GLU A 77 -1.94 0.56 35.31
CA GLU A 77 -3.37 0.68 35.62
C GLU A 77 -3.69 1.84 36.58
N GLN A 78 -2.70 2.35 37.30
CA GLN A 78 -2.82 3.48 38.23
C GLN A 78 -2.56 4.83 37.54
N ASN A 79 -2.69 4.89 36.21
CA ASN A 79 -2.43 6.06 35.37
C ASN A 79 -1.04 6.69 35.57
N LYS A 80 -0.02 5.85 35.77
CA LYS A 80 1.39 6.26 35.82
C LYS A 80 2.07 5.88 34.51
N ALA A 81 2.88 6.80 33.96
CA ALA A 81 3.70 6.52 32.78
C ALA A 81 5.20 6.66 33.09
N ILE A 82 5.98 5.73 32.57
CA ILE A 82 7.43 5.66 32.78
C ILE A 82 8.09 5.51 31.41
N LEU A 83 9.17 6.24 31.16
CA LEU A 83 9.98 6.13 29.96
C LEU A 83 11.41 5.77 30.37
N HIS A 84 11.90 4.66 29.82
CA HIS A 84 13.24 4.13 29.97
C HIS A 84 14.06 4.42 28.71
N ASP A 85 15.13 5.19 28.87
CA ASP A 85 16.08 5.62 27.84
C ASP A 85 17.49 5.24 28.34
N GLY A 86 17.89 4.00 28.02
CA GLY A 86 19.08 3.36 28.60
C GLY A 86 19.01 3.27 30.13
N LEU A 87 19.93 3.95 30.81
CA LEU A 87 19.96 4.03 32.28
C LEU A 87 19.09 5.16 32.85
N ASN A 88 18.53 6.03 32.00
CA ASN A 88 17.72 7.16 32.43
C ASN A 88 16.24 6.78 32.51
N GLN A 89 15.55 7.27 33.55
CA GLN A 89 14.12 7.07 33.74
C GLN A 89 13.42 8.43 33.85
N LYS A 90 12.40 8.66 33.01
CA LYS A 90 11.53 9.85 33.05
C LYS A 90 10.13 9.41 33.45
N VAL A 91 9.55 10.00 34.49
CA VAL A 91 8.28 9.56 35.08
C VAL A 91 7.22 10.64 34.97
N CYS A 92 6.05 10.28 34.46
CA CYS A 92 4.79 10.98 34.74
C CYS A 92 4.10 10.23 35.89
N PRO A 93 4.03 10.79 37.11
CA PRO A 93 3.51 10.09 38.28
C PRO A 93 2.00 9.82 38.20
N GLN A 94 1.26 10.72 37.55
CA GLN A 94 -0.17 10.65 37.31
C GLN A 94 -0.50 11.38 35.99
N PHE A 95 -1.30 10.74 35.14
CA PHE A 95 -1.92 11.37 33.97
C PHE A 95 -3.44 11.21 33.99
N ASP A 96 -4.10 12.09 33.25
CA ASP A 96 -5.51 11.95 32.86
C ASP A 96 -5.55 11.51 31.39
N PHE A 97 -6.57 10.75 30.98
CA PHE A 97 -6.70 10.30 29.59
C PHE A 97 -8.15 10.33 29.08
N GLN A 98 -8.28 10.36 27.75
CA GLN A 98 -9.55 10.28 27.03
C GLN A 98 -9.36 9.35 25.81
N ILE A 99 -10.33 8.48 25.56
CA ILE A 99 -10.38 7.62 24.36
C ILE A 99 -11.37 8.23 23.37
N THR A 100 -10.97 8.36 22.11
CA THR A 100 -11.81 8.78 20.99
C THR A 100 -11.63 7.86 19.79
N THR A 101 -12.67 7.67 18.99
CA THR A 101 -12.53 7.12 17.63
C THR A 101 -12.45 8.29 16.67
N GLU A 102 -11.46 8.29 15.77
CA GLU A 102 -11.26 9.31 14.74
C GLU A 102 -11.15 8.65 13.36
N ASN A 103 -11.54 9.33 12.29
CA ASN A 103 -11.32 8.83 10.92
C ASN A 103 -9.83 8.89 10.57
N ALA A 104 -9.28 7.81 10.01
CA ALA A 104 -7.84 7.65 9.81
C ALA A 104 -7.25 8.69 8.84
N GLU A 105 -7.90 8.92 7.70
CA GLU A 105 -7.48 9.96 6.74
C GLU A 105 -7.58 11.35 7.34
N GLY A 106 -8.71 11.69 7.97
CA GLY A 106 -8.91 12.98 8.63
C GLY A 106 -7.86 13.25 9.70
N TYR A 107 -7.50 12.24 10.49
CA TYR A 107 -6.47 12.37 11.52
C TYR A 107 -5.06 12.54 10.94
N PHE A 108 -4.66 11.65 10.02
CA PHE A 108 -3.28 11.62 9.52
C PHE A 108 -3.00 12.58 8.36
N LEU A 109 -3.89 12.64 7.36
CA LEU A 109 -3.67 13.47 6.18
C LEU A 109 -3.93 14.94 6.46
N ILE A 110 -4.97 15.29 7.23
CA ILE A 110 -5.25 16.69 7.58
C ILE A 110 -4.39 17.14 8.77
N GLY A 111 -4.25 16.29 9.80
CA GLY A 111 -3.51 16.63 11.03
C GLY A 111 -1.99 16.63 10.86
N TYR A 112 -1.44 15.75 10.02
CA TYR A 112 0.02 15.51 9.92
C TYR A 112 0.54 15.43 8.47
N GLN A 113 -0.29 15.69 7.47
CA GLN A 113 0.06 15.66 6.03
C GLN A 113 0.60 14.30 5.52
N VAL A 114 0.35 13.22 6.26
CA VAL A 114 0.80 11.87 5.91
C VAL A 114 -0.39 10.99 5.54
N ASN A 115 -0.27 10.22 4.46
CA ASN A 115 -1.28 9.22 4.11
C ASN A 115 -1.24 8.05 5.13
N PRO A 116 -2.36 7.66 5.76
CA PRO A 116 -2.37 6.63 6.81
C PRO A 116 -1.83 5.26 6.35
N HIS A 117 -1.99 4.90 5.07
CA HIS A 117 -1.46 3.65 4.52
C HIS A 117 0.08 3.60 4.54
N ARG A 118 0.78 4.75 4.46
CA ARG A 118 2.24 4.83 4.65
C ARG A 118 2.67 4.44 6.08
N LEU A 119 1.76 4.48 7.04
CA LEU A 119 1.97 4.05 8.43
C LEU A 119 1.52 2.60 8.67
N GLY A 120 1.11 1.88 7.62
CA GLY A 120 0.54 0.54 7.71
C GLY A 120 -0.89 0.50 8.27
N ILE A 121 -1.59 1.64 8.29
CA ILE A 121 -3.00 1.70 8.69
C ILE A 121 -3.87 1.41 7.47
N THR A 122 -4.71 0.39 7.58
CA THR A 122 -5.68 -0.02 6.55
C THR A 122 -7.13 0.24 6.94
N ASP A 123 -7.39 0.50 8.22
CA ASP A 123 -8.73 0.76 8.74
C ASP A 123 -9.17 2.22 8.53
N GLU A 124 -10.45 2.43 8.19
CA GLU A 124 -11.05 3.76 8.00
C GLU A 124 -11.18 4.57 9.31
N GLU A 125 -11.28 3.87 10.44
CA GLU A 125 -11.39 4.44 11.78
C GLU A 125 -10.25 3.94 12.68
N ILE A 126 -9.74 4.83 13.51
CA ILE A 126 -8.65 4.55 14.46
C ILE A 126 -9.08 4.90 15.89
N VAL A 127 -8.56 4.17 16.87
CA VAL A 127 -8.73 4.48 18.29
C VAL A 127 -7.56 5.34 18.76
N VAL A 128 -7.88 6.51 19.30
CA VAL A 128 -6.91 7.51 19.76
C VAL A 128 -7.03 7.67 21.28
N VAL A 129 -5.95 7.42 21.99
CA VAL A 129 -5.79 7.67 23.43
C VAL A 129 -5.07 8.99 23.61
N SER A 130 -5.80 10.01 24.00
CA SER A 130 -5.27 11.32 24.39
C SER A 130 -4.87 11.30 25.86
N MET A 131 -3.65 11.70 26.18
CA MET A 131 -3.10 11.68 27.55
C MET A 131 -2.54 13.04 27.94
N ALA A 132 -2.75 13.46 29.19
CA ALA A 132 -2.21 14.70 29.75
C ALA A 132 -1.54 14.41 31.09
N CYS A 133 -0.23 14.70 31.22
CA CYS A 133 0.44 14.53 32.51
C CYS A 133 0.13 15.72 33.43
N GLN A 134 -0.15 15.44 34.70
CA GLN A 134 -0.47 16.49 35.70
C GLN A 134 0.75 17.33 36.09
N VAL A 135 1.96 16.92 35.69
CA VAL A 135 3.23 17.64 35.86
C VAL A 135 3.99 17.69 34.53
N ASN A 136 4.90 18.65 34.38
CA ASN A 136 5.81 18.71 33.23
C ASN A 136 6.63 17.42 33.15
N SER A 137 6.42 16.64 32.09
CA SER A 137 7.09 15.36 31.85
C SER A 137 7.27 15.13 30.34
N TRP A 138 7.85 13.99 29.96
CA TRP A 138 8.02 13.60 28.56
C TRP A 138 6.70 13.39 27.81
N LEU A 139 5.58 13.13 28.50
CA LEU A 139 4.24 13.13 27.90
C LEU A 139 3.77 14.54 27.51
N GLY A 140 4.41 15.59 28.02
CA GLY A 140 3.99 16.98 27.81
C GLY A 140 2.60 17.28 28.40
N LYS A 141 1.98 18.35 27.90
CA LYS A 141 0.62 18.75 28.30
C LYS A 141 -0.48 17.91 27.65
N HIS A 142 -0.23 17.41 26.45
CA HIS A 142 -1.16 16.59 25.68
C HIS A 142 -0.35 15.74 24.70
N ARG A 143 -0.57 14.43 24.70
CA ARG A 143 0.06 13.49 23.78
C ARG A 143 -0.95 12.43 23.37
N LYS A 144 -1.04 12.19 22.06
CA LYS A 144 -1.96 11.22 21.48
C LYS A 144 -1.20 9.95 21.12
N PHE A 145 -1.80 8.81 21.43
CA PHE A 145 -1.36 7.48 21.02
C PHE A 145 -2.46 6.88 20.16
N VAL A 146 -2.14 6.43 18.95
CA VAL A 146 -3.08 5.72 18.07
C VAL A 146 -2.88 4.24 18.27
N ILE A 147 -3.94 3.51 18.59
CA ILE A 147 -3.92 2.05 18.70
C ILE A 147 -4.16 1.47 17.31
N GLN A 148 -3.16 0.80 16.76
CA GLN A 148 -3.31 -0.01 15.53
C GLN A 148 -3.77 -1.42 15.90
N THR A 149 -3.16 -2.03 16.91
CA THR A 149 -3.58 -3.32 17.47
C THR A 149 -3.32 -3.36 18.97
N ASP A 150 -3.82 -4.40 19.64
CA ASP A 150 -3.43 -4.83 20.98
C ASP A 150 -1.91 -4.86 21.28
N GLU A 151 -1.08 -5.00 20.23
CA GLU A 151 0.37 -5.13 20.26
C GLU A 151 1.11 -3.95 19.56
N GLN A 152 0.39 -2.97 18.99
CA GLN A 152 0.97 -1.89 18.16
C GLN A 152 0.37 -0.51 18.45
N LEU A 153 1.23 0.49 18.74
CA LEU A 153 0.84 1.91 18.85
C LEU A 153 1.65 2.81 17.94
N LEU A 154 1.07 3.96 17.59
CA LEU A 154 1.77 5.11 16.99
C LEU A 154 1.69 6.32 17.93
N SER A 155 2.66 7.21 17.90
CA SER A 155 2.55 8.52 18.57
C SER A 155 3.39 9.60 17.86
N TYR A 156 2.79 10.77 17.62
CA TYR A 156 3.45 11.90 16.97
C TYR A 156 4.13 12.81 17.99
N TRP A 157 5.46 12.93 17.91
CA TRP A 157 6.28 13.81 18.75
C TRP A 157 7.10 14.73 17.84
N ASP A 158 6.89 16.05 17.94
CA ASP A 158 7.82 17.08 17.46
C ASP A 158 8.29 16.98 15.99
N GLY A 159 7.40 16.53 15.10
CA GLY A 159 7.63 16.35 13.65
C GLY A 159 7.76 14.89 13.20
N VAL A 160 7.64 13.94 14.13
CA VAL A 160 8.04 12.54 13.96
C VAL A 160 6.95 11.61 14.49
N ILE A 161 6.54 10.62 13.70
CA ILE A 161 5.67 9.53 14.17
C ILE A 161 6.56 8.37 14.61
N PHE A 162 6.45 7.97 15.88
CA PHE A 162 7.13 6.81 16.44
C PHE A 162 6.22 5.58 16.44
N PHE A 163 6.78 4.42 16.10
CA PHE A 163 6.11 3.12 16.08
C PHE A 163 6.52 2.32 17.32
N PHE A 164 5.52 1.82 18.05
CA PHE A 164 5.70 1.08 19.30
C PHE A 164 5.20 -0.36 19.14
N VAL A 165 5.98 -1.32 19.62
CA VAL A 165 5.53 -2.71 19.81
C VAL A 165 5.39 -3.02 21.29
N LYS A 166 4.35 -3.74 21.67
CA LYS A 166 4.18 -4.20 23.05
C LYS A 166 5.24 -5.25 23.39
N GLN A 167 5.71 -5.20 24.64
CA GLN A 167 6.59 -6.19 25.22
C GLN A 167 5.74 -7.15 26.04
N GLY A 168 5.94 -8.46 25.84
CA GLY A 168 5.25 -9.49 26.63
C GLY A 168 5.51 -9.32 28.13
N SER A 169 4.54 -9.75 28.96
CA SER A 169 4.49 -9.47 30.42
C SER A 169 5.66 -10.03 31.26
N SER A 170 6.66 -10.66 30.65
CA SER A 170 7.84 -11.20 31.33
C SER A 170 8.87 -10.10 31.63
N ALA A 171 8.59 -9.28 32.65
CA ALA A 171 9.41 -8.13 33.07
C ALA A 171 10.86 -8.48 33.50
N ASN A 172 11.23 -9.77 33.53
CA ASN A 172 12.57 -10.27 33.86
C ASN A 172 13.44 -10.59 32.63
N HIS A 173 13.02 -10.26 31.40
CA HIS A 173 13.69 -10.75 30.19
C HIS A 173 15.09 -10.16 29.89
N LEU A 174 15.59 -9.23 30.71
CA LEU A 174 16.92 -8.60 30.56
C LEU A 174 18.12 -9.56 30.76
N ILE A 175 17.91 -10.82 31.14
CA ILE A 175 19.00 -11.74 31.53
C ILE A 175 19.02 -13.05 30.71
N ASN A 176 17.92 -13.44 30.06
CA ASN A 176 17.87 -14.65 29.22
C ASN A 176 17.71 -14.29 27.75
N GLN A 177 18.69 -14.71 26.92
CA GLN A 177 18.79 -14.43 25.48
C GLN A 177 17.79 -15.27 24.66
N VAL A 178 16.49 -15.00 24.81
CA VAL A 178 15.47 -15.59 23.93
C VAL A 178 15.18 -14.62 22.79
N CYS A 179 15.40 -15.08 21.55
CA CYS A 179 15.00 -14.42 20.31
C CYS A 179 13.57 -13.86 20.42
N LEU A 180 13.42 -12.53 20.27
CA LEU A 180 12.17 -11.76 20.38
C LEU A 180 10.94 -12.57 19.92
N GLU A 181 9.92 -12.70 20.77
CA GLU A 181 8.80 -13.60 20.49
C GLU A 181 7.94 -13.15 19.30
N THR A 182 7.56 -11.87 19.26
CA THR A 182 6.73 -11.27 18.21
C THR A 182 7.59 -10.35 17.37
N LEU A 183 7.44 -10.39 16.04
CA LEU A 183 8.16 -9.52 15.11
C LEU A 183 7.20 -8.61 14.35
N LEU A 184 7.26 -7.31 14.64
CA LEU A 184 6.43 -6.32 13.95
C LEU A 184 7.10 -5.87 12.64
N ILE A 185 6.34 -5.90 11.55
CA ILE A 185 6.71 -5.38 10.23
C ILE A 185 5.89 -4.11 9.99
N THR A 186 6.58 -3.02 9.65
CA THR A 186 6.00 -1.74 9.23
C THR A 186 6.51 -1.40 7.84
N PRO A 187 5.95 -0.41 7.13
CA PRO A 187 6.50 0.03 5.85
C PRO A 187 7.97 0.50 5.95
N GLN A 188 8.39 0.99 7.12
CA GLN A 188 9.70 1.56 7.43
C GLN A 188 10.70 0.53 8.00
N SER A 189 10.25 -0.54 8.64
CA SER A 189 11.12 -1.46 9.41
C SER A 189 10.59 -2.89 9.59
N VAL A 190 11.49 -3.80 9.95
CA VAL A 190 11.19 -5.13 10.51
C VAL A 190 11.81 -5.21 11.89
N GLY A 191 10.99 -5.03 12.93
CA GLY A 191 11.47 -4.73 14.27
C GLY A 191 12.33 -3.46 14.25
N LEU A 192 13.53 -3.55 14.82
CA LEU A 192 14.54 -2.48 14.83
C LEU A 192 15.37 -2.38 13.52
N LEU A 193 15.18 -3.28 12.56
CA LEU A 193 15.92 -3.28 11.29
C LEU A 193 15.20 -2.39 10.25
N ASN A 194 15.93 -1.47 9.61
CA ASN A 194 15.40 -0.52 8.62
C ASN A 194 16.43 -0.25 7.50
N SER A 195 16.13 0.70 6.61
CA SER A 195 16.97 1.01 5.42
C SER A 195 18.34 1.65 5.71
N ASP A 196 18.55 2.09 6.95
CA ASP A 196 19.81 2.67 7.44
C ASP A 196 20.63 1.65 8.24
N SER A 197 20.04 0.50 8.63
CA SER A 197 20.73 -0.59 9.32
C SER A 197 21.85 -1.16 8.45
N ASP A 198 23.05 -1.25 9.02
CA ASP A 198 24.20 -1.89 8.38
C ASP A 198 23.96 -3.38 8.13
N PHE A 199 24.41 -3.88 6.98
CA PHE A 199 24.38 -5.30 6.67
C PHE A 199 25.57 -6.02 7.33
N ASN A 200 25.47 -6.28 8.63
CA ASN A 200 26.44 -7.08 9.37
C ASN A 200 25.79 -7.85 10.53
N GLU A 201 26.48 -8.90 11.00
CA GLU A 201 26.00 -9.79 12.06
C GLU A 201 25.72 -9.06 13.39
N LYS A 202 26.57 -8.10 13.78
CA LYS A 202 26.40 -7.35 15.03
C LYS A 202 25.09 -6.57 15.03
N THR A 203 24.80 -5.82 13.96
CA THR A 203 23.54 -5.06 13.83
C THR A 203 22.30 -5.97 13.86
N LEU A 204 22.41 -7.18 13.32
CA LEU A 204 21.33 -8.17 13.39
C LEU A 204 21.12 -8.73 14.80
N LEU A 205 22.21 -9.07 15.52
CA LEU A 205 22.14 -9.56 16.90
C LEU A 205 21.71 -8.47 17.90
N GLU A 206 22.03 -7.20 17.65
CA GLU A 206 21.56 -6.06 18.45
C GLU A 206 20.05 -5.81 18.26
N ALA A 207 19.56 -5.94 17.02
CA ALA A 207 18.14 -5.75 16.70
C ALA A 207 17.26 -6.95 17.09
N LEU A 208 17.82 -8.16 17.09
CA LEU A 208 17.11 -9.42 17.31
C LEU A 208 17.91 -10.31 18.31
N PRO A 209 18.03 -9.87 19.57
CA PRO A 209 18.87 -10.53 20.57
C PRO A 209 18.37 -11.94 20.89
N GLY A 210 19.29 -12.90 20.97
CA GLY A 210 18.99 -14.31 21.27
C GLY A 210 18.57 -15.17 20.07
N CYS A 211 18.55 -14.63 18.85
CA CYS A 211 18.45 -15.40 17.61
C CYS A 211 19.85 -15.84 17.15
N THR A 212 19.96 -17.00 16.49
CA THR A 212 21.22 -17.42 15.84
C THR A 212 21.29 -16.81 14.44
N VAL A 213 22.47 -16.33 14.01
CA VAL A 213 22.67 -15.70 12.70
C VAL A 213 23.69 -16.51 11.91
N GLU A 214 23.39 -16.82 10.64
CA GLU A 214 24.29 -17.52 9.72
C GLU A 214 24.47 -16.72 8.42
N LEU A 215 25.72 -16.44 8.03
CA LEU A 215 26.02 -15.87 6.71
C LEU A 215 25.95 -16.97 5.64
N LYS A 216 25.16 -16.74 4.60
CA LYS A 216 24.95 -17.69 3.48
C LYS A 216 25.12 -17.02 2.13
N THR A 217 25.40 -17.85 1.13
CA THR A 217 25.47 -17.46 -0.27
C THR A 217 24.36 -18.12 -1.07
N THR A 218 23.92 -17.48 -2.14
CA THR A 218 23.03 -18.08 -3.13
C THR A 218 23.38 -17.59 -4.53
N THR A 219 23.53 -18.52 -5.47
CA THR A 219 23.70 -18.19 -6.89
C THR A 219 22.35 -17.85 -7.50
N GLN A 220 22.29 -16.72 -8.19
CA GLN A 220 21.13 -16.26 -8.95
C GLN A 220 21.54 -16.04 -10.40
N ILE A 221 20.81 -16.65 -11.33
CA ILE A 221 21.01 -16.44 -12.76
C ILE A 221 20.27 -15.15 -13.15
N THR A 222 21.01 -14.17 -13.67
CA THR A 222 20.49 -12.87 -14.11
C THR A 222 19.53 -13.02 -15.32
N GLN A 223 19.00 -11.92 -15.84
CA GLN A 223 18.25 -11.97 -17.11
C GLN A 223 19.16 -12.21 -18.33
N ALA A 224 20.45 -11.86 -18.24
CA ALA A 224 21.44 -12.08 -19.30
C ALA A 224 22.01 -13.52 -19.30
N GLY A 225 21.74 -14.32 -18.26
CA GLY A 225 22.25 -15.69 -18.10
C GLY A 225 23.48 -15.79 -17.20
N ASP A 226 24.06 -14.66 -16.76
CA ASP A 226 25.21 -14.65 -15.86
C ASP A 226 24.87 -15.17 -14.46
N GLU A 227 25.82 -15.85 -13.83
CA GLU A 227 25.72 -16.24 -12.43
C GLU A 227 26.18 -15.12 -11.49
N GLN A 228 25.25 -14.59 -10.70
CA GLN A 228 25.57 -13.66 -9.60
C GLN A 228 25.46 -14.38 -8.26
N VAL A 229 26.58 -14.49 -7.54
CA VAL A 229 26.58 -14.95 -6.14
C VAL A 229 26.14 -13.79 -5.26
N LYS A 230 25.06 -13.97 -4.50
CA LYS A 230 24.59 -13.00 -3.50
C LYS A 230 24.75 -13.54 -2.10
N GLN A 231 25.30 -12.72 -1.20
CA GLN A 231 25.34 -12.98 0.23
C GLN A 231 24.01 -12.57 0.89
N TYR A 232 23.65 -13.26 1.97
CA TYR A 232 22.50 -12.95 2.82
C TYR A 232 22.71 -13.55 4.20
N PHE A 233 22.17 -12.92 5.25
CA PHE A 233 22.10 -13.53 6.57
C PHE A 233 20.78 -14.29 6.71
N GLU A 234 20.81 -15.52 7.23
CA GLU A 234 19.63 -16.26 7.67
C GLU A 234 19.62 -16.27 9.20
N LEU A 235 18.48 -15.93 9.81
CA LEU A 235 18.31 -15.90 11.26
C LEU A 235 17.37 -17.00 11.73
N PHE A 236 17.69 -17.60 12.87
CA PHE A 236 17.00 -18.76 13.42
C PHE A 236 16.48 -18.49 14.84
N ARG A 237 15.23 -18.90 15.08
CA ARG A 237 14.65 -19.06 16.42
C ARG A 237 14.43 -20.55 16.64
N GLN A 238 15.01 -21.13 17.68
CA GLN A 238 14.82 -22.56 18.03
C GLN A 238 15.06 -23.51 16.83
N ASN A 239 16.14 -23.28 16.06
CA ASN A 239 16.50 -23.97 14.82
C ASN A 239 15.51 -23.82 13.63
N GLN A 240 14.44 -23.04 13.75
CA GLN A 240 13.58 -22.64 12.63
C GLN A 240 14.07 -21.33 12.01
N SER A 241 14.25 -21.30 10.68
CA SER A 241 14.57 -20.06 9.95
C SER A 241 13.38 -19.11 10.03
N ILE A 242 13.58 -17.95 10.66
CA ILE A 242 12.56 -16.90 10.78
C ILE A 242 12.74 -15.78 9.75
N LEU A 243 13.98 -15.49 9.33
CA LEU A 243 14.30 -14.33 8.50
C LEU A 243 15.44 -14.60 7.51
N LYS A 244 15.39 -13.95 6.34
CA LYS A 244 16.52 -13.82 5.41
C LYS A 244 16.73 -12.36 5.04
N VAL A 245 17.87 -11.81 5.45
CA VAL A 245 18.25 -10.41 5.25
C VAL A 245 19.24 -10.32 4.09
N TYR A 246 18.99 -9.43 3.14
CA TYR A 246 19.81 -9.20 1.95
C TYR A 246 20.36 -7.77 1.92
N PRO A 247 21.61 -7.58 1.48
CA PRO A 247 22.21 -6.25 1.35
C PRO A 247 21.70 -5.50 0.13
N ASP A 248 21.85 -4.17 0.20
CA ASP A 248 22.19 -3.36 -0.97
C ASP A 248 23.69 -3.55 -1.23
N ASP A 249 24.04 -4.18 -2.36
CA ASP A 249 25.42 -4.54 -2.70
C ASP A 249 26.35 -3.30 -2.86
N ALA A 250 25.80 -2.10 -3.10
CA ALA A 250 26.56 -0.86 -3.26
C ALA A 250 26.68 -0.04 -1.97
N LEU A 251 25.66 -0.09 -1.11
CA LEU A 251 25.57 0.71 0.11
C LEU A 251 25.93 -0.06 1.39
N MET A 252 26.03 -1.40 1.33
CA MET A 252 26.27 -2.29 2.49
C MET A 252 25.25 -2.10 3.64
N LYS A 253 24.04 -1.66 3.30
CA LYS A 253 22.88 -1.54 4.19
C LYS A 253 21.87 -2.64 3.89
N ILE A 254 20.90 -2.86 4.78
CA ILE A 254 19.82 -3.82 4.52
C ILE A 254 18.89 -3.29 3.42
N ALA A 255 18.75 -4.03 2.32
CA ALA A 255 17.85 -3.70 1.21
C ALA A 255 16.52 -4.47 1.23
N ARG A 256 16.53 -5.70 1.76
CA ARG A 256 15.36 -6.58 1.72
C ARG A 256 15.40 -7.61 2.84
N ILE A 257 14.26 -7.84 3.47
CA ILE A 257 14.07 -8.87 4.49
C ILE A 257 12.93 -9.78 4.02
N ARG A 258 13.16 -11.09 4.00
CA ARG A 258 12.13 -12.12 3.79
C ARG A 258 11.79 -12.74 5.13
N VAL A 259 10.51 -12.81 5.48
CA VAL A 259 10.02 -13.23 6.80
C VAL A 259 9.21 -14.52 6.67
N PHE A 260 9.60 -15.51 7.48
CA PHE A 260 9.03 -16.86 7.57
C PHE A 260 8.60 -17.20 9.01
N ASP A 261 8.58 -16.17 9.88
CA ASP A 261 8.15 -16.24 11.27
C ASP A 261 6.62 -16.22 11.37
N ASP A 262 6.02 -17.26 11.94
CA ASP A 262 4.57 -17.35 12.16
C ASP A 262 4.08 -16.41 13.27
N LYS A 263 5.00 -15.92 14.12
CA LYS A 263 4.77 -14.87 15.12
C LYS A 263 4.96 -13.46 14.58
N ALA A 264 5.32 -13.29 13.30
CA ALA A 264 5.39 -11.97 12.70
C ALA A 264 3.98 -11.38 12.46
N ILE A 265 3.88 -10.06 12.57
CA ILE A 265 2.65 -9.29 12.30
C ILE A 265 3.01 -8.16 11.33
N ALA A 266 2.26 -8.04 10.24
CA ALA A 266 2.37 -6.97 9.25
C ALA A 266 1.05 -6.17 9.15
N PRO A 267 1.01 -5.08 8.36
CA PRO A 267 -0.22 -4.33 8.07
C PRO A 267 -1.37 -5.21 7.55
N ALA A 268 -2.60 -4.71 7.67
CA ALA A 268 -3.85 -5.50 7.58
C ALA A 268 -3.91 -6.72 8.54
N HIS A 269 -3.22 -6.61 9.68
CA HIS A 269 -3.02 -7.68 10.67
C HIS A 269 -2.53 -9.02 10.08
N ALA A 270 -1.78 -8.96 8.97
CA ALA A 270 -1.36 -10.13 8.23
C ALA A 270 -0.36 -10.96 9.04
N LYS A 271 -0.63 -12.26 9.15
CA LYS A 271 0.23 -13.29 9.79
C LYS A 271 0.33 -14.50 8.87
N LEU A 272 1.42 -15.26 8.92
CA LEU A 272 1.57 -16.45 8.09
C LEU A 272 0.42 -17.45 8.33
N GLY A 273 0.04 -18.17 7.27
CA GLY A 273 -1.14 -19.04 7.24
C GLY A 273 -2.48 -18.33 7.01
N THR A 274 -2.54 -17.01 7.14
CA THR A 274 -3.76 -16.21 6.83
C THR A 274 -4.08 -16.27 5.34
N SER A 275 -5.37 -16.36 4.97
CA SER A 275 -5.78 -16.37 3.56
C SER A 275 -5.75 -14.99 2.92
N TYR A 276 -5.50 -14.93 1.61
CA TYR A 276 -5.59 -13.72 0.79
C TYR A 276 -6.86 -12.91 1.07
N ALA A 277 -8.03 -13.57 1.02
CA ALA A 277 -9.32 -12.92 1.22
C ALA A 277 -9.56 -12.39 2.65
N LYS A 278 -8.70 -12.74 3.62
CA LYS A 278 -8.70 -12.13 4.96
C LYS A 278 -7.70 -10.98 5.07
N VAL A 279 -6.56 -11.03 4.37
CA VAL A 279 -5.59 -9.92 4.33
C VAL A 279 -6.16 -8.72 3.57
N PHE A 280 -6.77 -8.95 2.39
CA PHE A 280 -7.27 -7.88 1.51
C PHE A 280 -8.80 -7.76 1.52
N LYS A 281 -9.43 -8.05 2.66
CA LYS A 281 -10.88 -8.32 2.76
C LYS A 281 -11.78 -7.20 2.21
N ASN A 282 -11.31 -5.95 2.26
CA ASN A 282 -12.07 -4.76 1.86
C ASN A 282 -11.34 -3.90 0.80
N GLU A 283 -10.16 -4.29 0.30
CA GLU A 283 -9.22 -3.39 -0.39
C GLU A 283 -9.00 -3.73 -1.87
N GLY A 284 -10.00 -4.34 -2.52
CA GLY A 284 -9.88 -4.84 -3.90
C GLY A 284 -9.55 -3.80 -5.00
N GLU A 285 -9.60 -2.50 -4.70
CA GLU A 285 -9.26 -1.42 -5.63
C GLU A 285 -7.81 -0.90 -5.50
N ILE A 286 -7.03 -1.35 -4.50
CA ILE A 286 -5.68 -0.82 -4.20
C ILE A 286 -4.62 -1.92 -3.99
N VAL A 287 -4.79 -3.11 -4.58
CA VAL A 287 -3.86 -4.24 -4.45
C VAL A 287 -3.30 -4.66 -5.81
N ASP A 288 -1.99 -4.51 -6.00
CA ASP A 288 -1.26 -5.10 -7.13
C ASP A 288 -0.87 -6.55 -6.78
N CYS A 289 -1.12 -7.49 -7.69
CA CYS A 289 -0.80 -8.90 -7.55
C CYS A 289 -0.13 -9.44 -8.82
N GLN A 290 1.04 -10.05 -8.65
CA GLN A 290 1.87 -10.59 -9.71
C GLN A 290 2.20 -12.07 -9.45
N ALA A 291 2.42 -12.87 -10.50
CA ALA A 291 2.78 -14.27 -10.34
C ALA A 291 4.24 -14.40 -9.92
N GLY A 292 4.51 -15.34 -9.02
CA GLY A 292 5.85 -15.75 -8.70
C GLY A 292 6.52 -16.39 -9.93
N ILE A 293 7.57 -15.74 -10.42
CA ILE A 293 8.41 -16.28 -11.52
C ILE A 293 9.59 -17.11 -10.98
N LYS A 294 10.20 -17.93 -11.85
CA LYS A 294 11.40 -18.75 -11.54
C LYS A 294 11.18 -19.59 -10.26
N LYS A 295 11.93 -19.28 -9.18
CA LYS A 295 11.90 -19.99 -7.89
C LYS A 295 10.58 -19.84 -7.10
N ARG A 296 9.64 -19.01 -7.57
CA ARG A 296 8.29 -18.83 -7.00
C ARG A 296 7.15 -19.31 -7.91
N SER A 297 7.45 -20.10 -8.94
CA SER A 297 6.41 -20.65 -9.85
C SER A 297 5.27 -21.31 -9.07
N GLY A 298 4.03 -20.89 -9.33
CA GLY A 298 2.83 -21.36 -8.61
C GLY A 298 2.45 -20.56 -7.35
N GLN A 299 3.24 -19.56 -6.96
CA GLN A 299 2.88 -18.60 -5.89
C GLN A 299 2.39 -17.28 -6.50
N THR A 300 1.67 -16.47 -5.71
CA THR A 300 1.28 -15.10 -6.07
C THR A 300 1.94 -14.13 -5.08
N VAL A 301 2.49 -13.03 -5.57
CA VAL A 301 3.09 -11.94 -4.77
C VAL A 301 2.19 -10.73 -4.90
N CYS A 302 1.65 -10.23 -3.80
CA CYS A 302 0.76 -9.07 -3.80
C CYS A 302 1.30 -7.96 -2.88
N SER A 303 0.94 -6.71 -3.14
CA SER A 303 1.23 -5.55 -2.30
C SER A 303 0.13 -4.51 -2.44
N PHE A 304 -0.13 -3.72 -1.40
CA PHE A 304 -0.97 -2.53 -1.56
C PHE A 304 -0.23 -1.51 -2.44
N GLU A 305 -0.92 -0.89 -3.40
CA GLU A 305 -0.33 0.06 -4.35
C GLU A 305 0.32 1.27 -3.65
N ASN A 306 -0.26 1.67 -2.52
CA ASN A 306 0.20 2.75 -1.65
C ASN A 306 1.27 2.33 -0.62
N MET A 307 1.63 1.04 -0.56
CA MET A 307 2.57 0.45 0.41
C MET A 307 3.53 -0.58 -0.25
N PRO A 308 4.20 -0.26 -1.38
CA PRO A 308 4.97 -1.23 -2.15
C PRO A 308 6.23 -1.78 -1.44
N SER A 309 6.62 -1.19 -0.31
CA SER A 309 7.71 -1.70 0.54
C SER A 309 7.36 -3.00 1.26
N ILE A 310 6.08 -3.39 1.33
CA ILE A 310 5.66 -4.69 1.89
C ILE A 310 4.97 -5.50 0.79
N GLN A 311 5.47 -6.72 0.57
CA GLN A 311 4.88 -7.69 -0.33
C GLN A 311 4.51 -8.98 0.43
N TYR A 312 3.40 -9.57 0.04
CA TYR A 312 2.76 -10.72 0.65
C TYR A 312 2.77 -11.88 -0.35
N VAL A 313 3.44 -12.99 -0.01
CA VAL A 313 3.55 -14.16 -0.90
C VAL A 313 2.53 -15.21 -0.48
N PHE A 314 1.59 -15.51 -1.37
CA PHE A 314 0.53 -16.49 -1.16
C PHE A 314 0.81 -17.77 -1.95
N GLU A 315 0.61 -18.91 -1.31
CA GLU A 315 0.65 -20.23 -1.95
C GLU A 315 -0.76 -20.84 -1.99
N PRO A 316 -1.27 -21.22 -3.17
CA PRO A 316 -2.60 -21.83 -3.30
C PRO A 316 -2.64 -23.22 -2.68
N SER A 317 -3.77 -23.56 -2.06
CA SER A 317 -4.01 -24.92 -1.58
C SER A 317 -4.13 -25.88 -2.77
N LYS A 318 -3.47 -27.05 -2.71
CA LYS A 318 -3.36 -28.02 -3.82
C LYS A 318 -4.65 -28.83 -4.07
N GLN A 319 -5.82 -28.21 -3.99
CA GLN A 319 -7.11 -28.89 -3.87
C GLN A 319 -8.02 -28.61 -5.07
N GLY A 320 -8.15 -29.63 -5.92
CA GLY A 320 -9.17 -29.69 -6.98
C GLY A 320 -8.93 -28.78 -8.19
N VAL A 321 -9.89 -28.80 -9.11
CA VAL A 321 -9.96 -27.85 -10.23
C VAL A 321 -10.91 -26.73 -9.80
N ILE A 322 -10.34 -25.71 -9.18
CA ILE A 322 -11.02 -24.46 -8.80
C ILE A 322 -10.54 -23.31 -9.69
N SER A 323 -11.31 -22.24 -9.82
CA SER A 323 -10.91 -21.10 -10.65
C SER A 323 -9.71 -20.35 -10.06
N PRO A 324 -8.90 -19.63 -10.86
CA PRO A 324 -7.73 -18.91 -10.35
C PRO A 324 -8.04 -17.91 -9.22
N ILE A 325 -9.21 -17.26 -9.26
CA ILE A 325 -9.64 -16.31 -8.23
C ILE A 325 -10.07 -17.02 -6.93
N GLU A 326 -10.73 -18.18 -7.02
CA GLU A 326 -11.02 -19.02 -5.84
C GLU A 326 -9.74 -19.59 -5.23
N ALA A 327 -8.80 -20.03 -6.08
CA ALA A 327 -7.49 -20.51 -5.66
C ALA A 327 -6.70 -19.41 -4.91
N LEU A 328 -6.70 -18.18 -5.43
CA LEU A 328 -6.07 -17.04 -4.77
C LEU A 328 -6.77 -16.69 -3.45
N ASN A 329 -8.11 -16.58 -3.43
CA ASN A 329 -8.87 -16.28 -2.21
C ASN A 329 -8.64 -17.31 -1.08
N GLN A 330 -8.36 -18.56 -1.42
CA GLN A 330 -8.01 -19.65 -0.50
C GLN A 330 -6.49 -19.82 -0.28
N ALA A 331 -5.65 -19.10 -1.03
CA ALA A 331 -4.20 -19.18 -0.89
C ALA A 331 -3.75 -18.60 0.45
N LYS A 332 -2.78 -19.25 1.06
CA LYS A 332 -2.26 -18.88 2.39
C LYS A 332 -0.98 -18.07 2.25
N LEU A 333 -0.85 -17.04 3.09
CA LEU A 333 0.37 -16.25 3.23
C LEU A 333 1.49 -17.15 3.77
N VAL A 334 2.54 -17.37 2.98
CA VAL A 334 3.69 -18.24 3.32
C VAL A 334 4.98 -17.47 3.56
N GLU A 335 5.06 -16.23 3.09
CA GLU A 335 6.21 -15.35 3.27
C GLU A 335 5.75 -13.89 3.21
N ILE A 336 6.32 -13.03 4.05
CA ILE A 336 6.21 -11.57 3.94
C ILE A 336 7.58 -11.03 3.51
N ILE A 337 7.61 -10.07 2.60
CA ILE A 337 8.83 -9.42 2.11
C ILE A 337 8.75 -7.96 2.47
N TRP A 338 9.74 -7.48 3.21
CA TRP A 338 9.99 -6.06 3.37
C TRP A 338 11.12 -5.64 2.44
N ILE A 339 10.93 -4.53 1.73
CA ILE A 339 11.88 -3.92 0.79
C ILE A 339 12.19 -2.51 1.31
N SER A 340 13.47 -2.18 1.41
CA SER A 340 13.90 -0.88 1.92
C SER A 340 13.46 0.25 1.01
N ASP A 341 12.74 1.23 1.55
CA ASP A 341 12.51 2.51 0.90
C ASP A 341 12.90 3.65 1.84
N ARG A 342 13.98 4.36 1.50
CA ARG A 342 14.49 5.51 2.27
C ARG A 342 13.57 6.73 2.18
N HIS A 343 12.71 6.81 1.17
CA HIS A 343 11.71 7.86 1.02
C HIS A 343 10.54 7.70 2.01
N LEU A 344 10.41 6.53 2.65
CA LEU A 344 9.45 6.31 3.73
C LEU A 344 9.91 6.85 5.09
N ILE A 345 11.21 7.03 5.31
CA ILE A 345 11.75 7.64 6.54
C ILE A 345 11.72 9.17 6.44
N ASN A 346 12.16 9.70 5.29
CA ASN A 346 12.30 11.12 5.03
C ASN A 346 11.27 11.59 3.99
N GLU A 347 10.06 11.90 4.43
CA GLU A 347 9.04 12.52 3.59
C GLU A 347 9.37 14.00 3.35
N LYS A 348 10.32 14.26 2.46
CA LYS A 348 10.41 15.56 1.82
C LYS A 348 9.16 15.70 0.96
N VAL A 349 8.26 16.60 1.36
CA VAL A 349 7.11 16.99 0.52
C VAL A 349 7.70 17.45 -0.80
N SER A 350 7.49 16.66 -1.85
CA SER A 350 8.02 17.00 -3.17
C SER A 350 7.41 18.34 -3.57
N PRO A 351 8.22 19.38 -3.85
CA PRO A 351 7.68 20.63 -4.32
C PRO A 351 6.83 20.36 -5.56
N GLU A 352 5.66 21.00 -5.61
CA GLU A 352 4.64 20.78 -6.64
C GLU A 352 5.31 20.76 -8.04
N PRO A 353 5.16 19.68 -8.82
CA PRO A 353 6.04 19.42 -9.95
C PRO A 353 5.88 20.49 -11.03
N GLU A 354 6.94 21.27 -11.25
CA GLU A 354 6.97 22.29 -12.31
C GLU A 354 6.63 21.65 -13.68
N PRO A 355 5.86 22.35 -14.54
CA PRO A 355 5.38 21.79 -15.79
C PRO A 355 6.53 21.44 -16.74
N ALA A 356 6.64 20.15 -17.08
CA ALA A 356 7.76 19.61 -17.83
C ALA A 356 7.94 20.25 -19.23
N PRO A 357 9.18 20.57 -19.66
CA PRO A 357 9.45 21.18 -20.95
C PRO A 357 9.23 20.21 -22.13
N MET A 358 8.68 20.74 -23.24
CA MET A 358 8.33 19.95 -24.42
C MET A 358 9.55 19.48 -25.22
N ILE A 359 9.72 18.16 -25.36
CA ILE A 359 10.76 17.53 -26.18
C ILE A 359 10.27 17.32 -27.63
N LYS A 360 11.05 17.79 -28.61
CA LYS A 360 10.76 17.65 -30.05
C LYS A 360 11.04 16.21 -30.55
N ARG A 361 10.12 15.63 -31.33
CA ARG A 361 10.26 14.28 -31.92
C ARG A 361 11.12 14.27 -33.20
N ALA A 362 11.86 13.19 -33.38
CA ALA A 362 12.54 12.84 -34.64
C ALA A 362 11.63 12.07 -35.62
N ALA A 363 12.05 11.97 -36.88
CA ALA A 363 11.27 11.44 -38.00
C ALA A 363 11.25 9.89 -38.11
N PRO A 364 10.26 9.29 -38.79
CA PRO A 364 10.10 7.83 -38.89
C PRO A 364 10.84 7.19 -40.08
N ILE A 365 11.19 5.91 -39.94
CA ILE A 365 11.77 5.03 -40.98
C ILE A 365 10.66 4.17 -41.60
N THR A 366 10.81 3.82 -42.88
CA THR A 366 9.80 3.11 -43.69
C THR A 366 10.05 1.60 -43.82
N ASP A 367 9.00 0.79 -43.75
CA ASP A 367 9.02 -0.66 -43.99
C ASP A 367 8.74 -1.08 -45.45
N THR A 368 9.13 -2.32 -45.79
CA THR A 368 9.07 -2.90 -47.15
C THR A 368 8.09 -4.09 -47.24
N LYS A 369 7.50 -4.36 -48.42
CA LYS A 369 6.40 -5.33 -48.65
C LYS A 369 6.82 -6.68 -49.27
N GLY A 370 6.02 -7.73 -49.02
CA GLY A 370 5.87 -8.96 -49.83
C GLY A 370 5.14 -10.06 -49.02
N SER A 371 4.36 -11.02 -49.56
CA SER A 371 3.86 -11.30 -50.92
C SER A 371 2.53 -12.13 -50.83
N LYS A 372 1.93 -12.54 -51.97
CA LYS A 372 0.58 -13.16 -52.09
C LYS A 372 0.58 -14.70 -52.25
N GLY A 373 -0.55 -15.37 -51.96
CA GLY A 373 -0.81 -16.77 -52.33
C GLY A 373 -2.30 -17.19 -52.26
N ASN A 374 -2.74 -18.09 -53.15
CA ASN A 374 -4.14 -18.44 -53.49
C ASN A 374 -4.27 -19.97 -53.72
N LEU A 375 -5.41 -20.67 -53.79
CA LEU A 375 -6.83 -20.46 -53.40
C LEU A 375 -7.64 -21.67 -53.95
N LYS A 376 -8.46 -22.42 -53.15
CA LYS A 376 -9.80 -22.97 -53.54
C LYS A 376 -10.42 -24.11 -52.67
N THR A 377 -11.73 -23.94 -52.40
CA THR A 377 -12.87 -24.89 -52.23
C THR A 377 -12.86 -26.14 -51.32
N ALA A 378 -13.65 -26.01 -50.23
CA ALA A 378 -14.92 -26.73 -49.98
C ALA A 378 -14.97 -28.26 -49.72
N VAL A 379 -15.07 -28.59 -48.42
CA VAL A 379 -16.06 -29.51 -47.84
C VAL A 379 -16.59 -28.80 -46.58
N THR A 380 -17.83 -29.02 -46.15
CA THR A 380 -18.33 -28.52 -44.85
C THR A 380 -18.35 -29.67 -43.83
N PRO A 381 -17.36 -29.81 -42.94
CA PRO A 381 -17.41 -30.76 -41.83
C PRO A 381 -18.23 -30.15 -40.68
N MET A 382 -18.53 -30.95 -39.64
CA MET A 382 -18.84 -30.37 -38.33
C MET A 382 -17.70 -29.41 -37.95
N GLU A 383 -18.03 -28.16 -37.62
CA GLU A 383 -17.01 -27.16 -37.28
C GLU A 383 -16.25 -27.62 -36.03
N MET A 384 -15.02 -28.10 -36.26
CA MET A 384 -14.07 -28.30 -35.17
C MET A 384 -13.92 -26.96 -34.44
N PRO A 385 -13.87 -26.96 -33.09
CA PRO A 385 -13.75 -25.73 -32.32
C PRO A 385 -12.61 -24.90 -32.87
N ILE A 386 -12.89 -23.62 -33.17
CA ILE A 386 -11.94 -22.73 -33.83
C ILE A 386 -10.69 -22.66 -32.96
N ASP A 387 -9.56 -23.04 -33.56
CA ASP A 387 -8.23 -22.93 -32.96
C ASP A 387 -8.05 -21.58 -32.25
N VAL A 388 -7.59 -21.60 -31.00
CA VAL A 388 -7.63 -20.43 -30.12
C VAL A 388 -6.67 -19.34 -30.60
N GLU A 389 -5.53 -19.70 -31.21
CA GLU A 389 -4.62 -18.74 -31.84
C GLU A 389 -5.29 -18.06 -33.05
N LYS A 390 -6.03 -18.83 -33.87
CA LYS A 390 -6.84 -18.30 -34.97
C LYS A 390 -7.98 -17.40 -34.47
N ALA A 391 -8.64 -17.74 -33.35
CA ALA A 391 -9.66 -16.91 -32.73
C ALA A 391 -9.08 -15.58 -32.20
N TYR A 392 -7.93 -15.63 -31.51
CA TYR A 392 -7.19 -14.44 -31.09
C TYR A 392 -6.83 -13.54 -32.29
N LYS A 393 -6.28 -14.10 -33.38
CA LYS A 393 -5.95 -13.35 -34.61
C LYS A 393 -7.17 -12.68 -35.26
N ILE A 394 -8.37 -13.26 -35.13
CA ILE A 394 -9.62 -12.64 -35.58
C ILE A 394 -9.99 -11.45 -34.70
N GLN A 395 -9.92 -11.59 -33.36
CA GLN A 395 -10.22 -10.50 -32.43
C GLN A 395 -9.20 -9.36 -32.50
N ASP A 396 -7.90 -9.64 -32.62
CA ASP A 396 -6.88 -8.60 -32.72
C ASP A 396 -7.06 -7.77 -34.02
N LYS A 397 -7.40 -8.42 -35.14
CA LYS A 397 -7.76 -7.74 -36.38
C LYS A 397 -9.04 -6.90 -36.25
N ARG A 398 -10.03 -7.35 -35.48
CA ARG A 398 -11.25 -6.57 -35.15
C ARG A 398 -10.89 -5.36 -34.29
N LEU A 399 -10.07 -5.54 -33.26
CA LEU A 399 -9.60 -4.49 -32.37
C LEU A 399 -8.81 -3.41 -33.13
N GLN A 400 -7.87 -3.79 -34.00
CA GLN A 400 -7.13 -2.86 -34.85
C GLN A 400 -8.06 -2.04 -35.77
N LYS A 401 -9.11 -2.66 -36.34
CA LYS A 401 -10.11 -1.96 -37.16
C LYS A 401 -10.88 -0.93 -36.32
N LEU A 402 -11.36 -1.32 -35.14
CA LEU A 402 -12.11 -0.45 -34.23
C LEU A 402 -11.26 0.70 -33.70
N TYR A 403 -10.00 0.43 -33.34
CA TYR A 403 -9.02 1.45 -32.95
C TYR A 403 -8.83 2.53 -34.04
N ASN A 404 -8.72 2.13 -35.31
CA ASN A 404 -8.63 3.10 -36.41
C ASN A 404 -9.92 3.91 -36.57
N LEU A 405 -11.09 3.29 -36.42
CA LEU A 405 -12.39 3.98 -36.48
C LEU A 405 -12.55 5.01 -35.36
N ILE A 406 -12.25 4.65 -34.11
CA ILE A 406 -12.39 5.59 -32.98
C ILE A 406 -11.38 6.74 -33.04
N VAL A 407 -10.16 6.51 -33.53
CA VAL A 407 -9.21 7.60 -33.79
C VAL A 407 -9.74 8.56 -34.87
N ILE A 408 -10.43 8.05 -35.91
CA ILE A 408 -11.09 8.89 -36.92
C ILE A 408 -12.28 9.64 -36.31
N ALA A 409 -13.15 8.97 -35.54
CA ALA A 409 -14.31 9.58 -34.90
C ALA A 409 -13.90 10.72 -33.95
N LEU A 410 -12.93 10.46 -33.07
CA LEU A 410 -12.35 11.48 -32.16
C LEU A 410 -11.69 12.64 -32.91
N THR A 411 -11.17 12.44 -34.12
CA THR A 411 -10.62 13.54 -34.94
C THR A 411 -11.74 14.33 -35.65
N LYS A 412 -12.88 13.69 -35.93
CA LYS A 412 -14.03 14.30 -36.62
C LYS A 412 -14.90 15.12 -35.66
N GLU A 413 -15.14 14.63 -34.44
CA GLU A 413 -15.86 15.38 -33.41
C GLU A 413 -15.12 16.66 -33.01
N THR A 414 -13.79 16.61 -32.92
CA THR A 414 -13.00 17.79 -32.55
C THR A 414 -12.92 18.82 -33.69
N GLY A 415 -12.87 18.35 -34.94
CA GLY A 415 -12.63 19.22 -36.09
C GLY A 415 -13.63 19.08 -37.24
N LEU A 416 -14.81 19.72 -37.11
CA LEU A 416 -15.48 20.48 -38.20
C LEU A 416 -16.81 21.13 -37.77
N ASP A 417 -16.76 22.29 -37.13
CA ASP A 417 -17.57 23.44 -37.59
C ASP A 417 -17.00 24.80 -37.15
N LYS A 418 -15.90 25.22 -37.79
CA LYS A 418 -15.41 26.61 -37.74
C LYS A 418 -14.42 26.94 -38.88
N LYS A 419 -14.98 27.11 -40.08
CA LYS A 419 -14.49 28.18 -40.96
C LYS A 419 -15.03 29.50 -40.39
N ASN A 420 -14.23 30.19 -39.56
CA ASN A 420 -14.23 31.64 -39.31
C ASN A 420 -13.58 31.94 -37.94
N GLY A 421 -12.62 32.87 -37.90
CA GLY A 421 -12.03 33.42 -36.67
C GLY A 421 -10.64 32.86 -36.36
N GLU A 422 -9.65 33.75 -36.32
CA GLU A 422 -8.25 33.44 -35.97
C GLU A 422 -8.06 33.21 -34.46
N GLY A 423 -7.08 32.39 -34.08
CA GLY A 423 -6.49 32.40 -32.72
C GLY A 423 -6.76 31.18 -31.82
N GLU A 424 -5.69 30.46 -31.50
CA GLU A 424 -5.46 29.81 -30.19
C GLU A 424 -6.40 28.68 -29.67
N ASN A 425 -6.73 27.64 -30.45
CA ASN A 425 -7.29 26.41 -29.84
C ASN A 425 -6.85 25.05 -30.43
N VAL A 426 -5.70 24.99 -31.11
CA VAL A 426 -5.16 23.74 -31.70
C VAL A 426 -4.69 22.72 -30.64
N ASN A 427 -4.49 23.15 -29.38
CA ASN A 427 -3.81 22.34 -28.34
C ASN A 427 -4.72 21.37 -27.57
N SER A 428 -6.05 21.48 -27.70
CA SER A 428 -7.01 20.64 -26.94
C SER A 428 -7.34 19.32 -27.65
N GLU A 429 -7.43 19.33 -28.98
CA GLU A 429 -7.82 18.19 -29.81
C GLU A 429 -6.76 17.07 -29.80
N ASP A 430 -5.51 17.43 -30.07
CA ASP A 430 -4.36 16.53 -30.01
C ASP A 430 -4.19 15.90 -28.62
N LYS A 431 -4.65 16.58 -27.56
CA LYS A 431 -4.59 16.07 -26.18
C LYS A 431 -5.54 14.90 -25.95
N ILE A 432 -6.77 14.94 -26.49
CA ILE A 432 -7.74 13.82 -26.36
C ILE A 432 -7.27 12.63 -27.19
N ARG A 433 -6.89 12.86 -28.44
CA ARG A 433 -6.36 11.81 -29.33
C ARG A 433 -5.09 11.16 -28.75
N SER A 434 -4.15 11.96 -28.25
CA SER A 434 -2.92 11.45 -27.63
C SER A 434 -3.21 10.65 -26.35
N LYS A 435 -4.16 11.10 -25.51
CA LYS A 435 -4.62 10.33 -24.34
C LYS A 435 -5.14 8.95 -24.73
N PHE A 436 -6.02 8.87 -25.75
CA PHE A 436 -6.56 7.58 -26.21
C PHE A 436 -5.46 6.65 -26.76
N ILE A 437 -4.53 7.17 -27.58
CA ILE A 437 -3.39 6.41 -28.11
C ILE A 437 -2.51 5.87 -26.97
N ASN A 438 -2.22 6.69 -25.97
CA ASN A 438 -1.39 6.29 -24.82
C ASN A 438 -2.12 5.25 -23.94
N ALA A 439 -3.41 5.43 -23.68
CA ALA A 439 -4.23 4.46 -22.96
C ALA A 439 -4.28 3.10 -23.69
N GLN A 440 -4.42 3.09 -25.02
CA GLN A 440 -4.42 1.84 -25.78
C GLN A 440 -3.04 1.14 -25.75
N ARG A 441 -1.94 1.88 -25.75
CA ARG A 441 -0.59 1.31 -25.58
C ARG A 441 -0.39 0.71 -24.18
N ALA A 442 -0.83 1.41 -23.14
CA ALA A 442 -0.79 0.91 -21.77
C ALA A 442 -1.63 -0.37 -21.62
N TRP A 443 -2.83 -0.40 -22.22
CA TRP A 443 -3.68 -1.59 -22.22
C TRP A 443 -3.07 -2.78 -22.97
N ILE A 444 -2.41 -2.56 -24.13
CA ILE A 444 -1.70 -3.65 -24.84
C ILE A 444 -0.61 -4.25 -23.95
N LYS A 445 0.20 -3.39 -23.30
CA LYS A 445 1.25 -3.84 -22.37
C LYS A 445 0.64 -4.66 -21.21
N TYR A 446 -0.40 -4.13 -20.56
CA TYR A 446 -1.13 -4.82 -19.50
C TYR A 446 -1.67 -6.19 -19.95
N ARG A 447 -2.34 -6.26 -21.12
CA ARG A 447 -2.87 -7.51 -21.68
C ARG A 447 -1.75 -8.55 -21.83
N ASP A 448 -0.66 -8.17 -22.46
CA ASP A 448 0.41 -9.11 -22.81
C ASP A 448 1.12 -9.63 -21.54
N GLU A 449 1.35 -8.75 -20.55
CA GLU A 449 1.91 -9.11 -19.24
C GLU A 449 0.93 -9.98 -18.41
N ASN A 450 -0.37 -9.64 -18.38
CA ASN A 450 -1.40 -10.39 -17.65
C ASN A 450 -1.75 -11.75 -18.30
N CYS A 451 -1.64 -11.88 -19.62
CA CYS A 451 -1.86 -13.16 -20.29
C CYS A 451 -0.64 -14.08 -20.22
N GLN A 452 0.57 -13.51 -20.21
CA GLN A 452 1.77 -14.24 -19.81
C GLN A 452 1.61 -14.76 -18.37
N TRP A 453 1.16 -13.92 -17.42
CA TRP A 453 0.82 -14.32 -16.05
C TRP A 453 -0.17 -15.48 -15.99
N HIS A 454 -1.34 -15.35 -16.64
CA HIS A 454 -2.39 -16.39 -16.63
C HIS A 454 -1.90 -17.74 -17.19
N SER A 455 -1.03 -17.72 -18.20
CA SER A 455 -0.45 -18.93 -18.78
C SER A 455 0.43 -19.71 -17.78
N THR A 456 1.15 -19.01 -16.89
CA THR A 456 2.01 -19.64 -15.86
C THR A 456 1.24 -20.32 -14.73
N LEU A 457 0.02 -19.86 -14.42
CA LEU A 457 -0.77 -20.40 -13.31
C LEU A 457 -1.61 -21.62 -13.72
N ALA A 458 -2.29 -21.55 -14.85
CA ALA A 458 -3.26 -22.56 -15.26
C ALA A 458 -2.68 -23.67 -16.18
N ASN A 459 -1.36 -23.65 -16.43
CA ASN A 459 -0.68 -24.49 -17.44
C ASN A 459 -1.41 -24.45 -18.80
N SER A 460 -1.96 -23.28 -19.12
CA SER A 460 -2.95 -23.07 -20.18
C SER A 460 -2.34 -22.29 -21.35
N GLN A 461 -2.91 -22.45 -22.53
CA GLN A 461 -2.43 -21.73 -23.72
C GLN A 461 -2.66 -20.23 -23.56
N ASN A 462 -1.57 -19.45 -23.63
CA ASN A 462 -1.56 -17.98 -23.55
C ASN A 462 -2.62 -17.33 -24.48
N PHE A 463 -2.84 -17.91 -25.66
CA PHE A 463 -3.83 -17.46 -26.63
C PHE A 463 -5.27 -17.39 -26.10
N THR A 464 -5.66 -18.20 -25.11
CA THR A 464 -7.02 -18.13 -24.52
C THR A 464 -7.23 -16.82 -23.78
N CYS A 465 -6.26 -16.38 -22.96
CA CYS A 465 -6.33 -15.09 -22.30
C CYS A 465 -6.24 -13.94 -23.32
N LEU A 466 -5.30 -14.04 -24.26
CA LEU A 466 -5.12 -13.02 -25.30
C LEU A 466 -6.39 -12.82 -26.13
N GLU A 467 -7.13 -13.89 -26.47
CA GLU A 467 -8.43 -13.80 -27.15
C GLU A 467 -9.48 -13.11 -26.29
N GLN A 468 -9.62 -13.53 -25.03
CA GLN A 468 -10.66 -13.01 -24.12
C GLN A 468 -10.50 -11.52 -23.82
N GLU A 469 -9.29 -11.08 -23.44
CA GLU A 469 -9.00 -9.67 -23.18
C GLU A 469 -9.13 -8.82 -24.45
N THR A 470 -8.64 -9.31 -25.58
CA THR A 470 -8.75 -8.60 -26.87
C THR A 470 -10.20 -8.47 -27.33
N ARG A 471 -11.03 -9.49 -27.11
CA ARG A 471 -12.48 -9.44 -27.37
C ARG A 471 -13.16 -8.41 -26.48
N LYS A 472 -12.94 -8.47 -25.16
CA LYS A 472 -13.50 -7.52 -24.19
C LYS A 472 -13.16 -6.07 -24.56
N ARG A 473 -11.90 -5.80 -24.90
CA ARG A 473 -11.47 -4.46 -25.31
C ARG A 473 -12.05 -4.02 -26.66
N ALA A 474 -12.23 -4.94 -27.60
CA ALA A 474 -12.92 -4.64 -28.86
C ALA A 474 -14.39 -4.26 -28.60
N ASP A 475 -15.08 -4.99 -27.72
CA ASP A 475 -16.48 -4.71 -27.35
C ASP A 475 -16.62 -3.35 -26.61
N GLU A 476 -15.66 -2.99 -25.74
CA GLU A 476 -15.57 -1.66 -25.12
C GLU A 476 -15.44 -0.53 -26.15
N ILE A 477 -14.49 -0.64 -27.09
CA ILE A 477 -14.26 0.41 -28.10
C ILE A 477 -15.44 0.50 -29.07
N GLU A 478 -16.08 -0.62 -29.43
CA GLU A 478 -17.28 -0.62 -30.25
C GLU A 478 -18.48 0.04 -29.53
N LYS A 479 -18.60 -0.16 -28.21
CA LYS A 479 -19.61 0.53 -27.40
C LYS A 479 -19.36 2.04 -27.34
N THR A 480 -18.10 2.47 -27.17
CA THR A 480 -17.74 3.90 -27.18
C THR A 480 -18.00 4.51 -28.56
N LEU A 481 -17.66 3.82 -29.66
CA LEU A 481 -17.95 4.29 -31.01
C LEU A 481 -19.45 4.59 -31.22
N LYS A 482 -20.33 3.71 -30.75
CA LYS A 482 -21.80 3.89 -30.80
C LYS A 482 -22.33 5.02 -29.89
N GLN A 483 -21.48 5.68 -29.12
CA GLN A 483 -21.80 6.87 -28.32
C GLN A 483 -21.27 8.17 -28.96
N LEU A 484 -20.44 8.06 -30.00
CA LEU A 484 -19.87 9.15 -30.81
C LEU A 484 -20.52 9.23 -32.21
N GLU A 485 -21.46 8.33 -32.50
CA GLU A 485 -22.34 8.29 -33.68
C GLU A 485 -23.74 8.83 -33.35
#